data_AF-A0A7C2NBX9-F1
#
_entry.id   AF-A0A7C2NBX9-F1
#
_cell.length_a   1.000
_cell.length_b   1.000
_cell.length_c   1.000
_cell.angle_alpha   90.00
_cell.angle_beta   90.00
_cell.angle_gamma   90.00
#
_symmetry.space_group_name_H-M   'P 1'
#
loop_
_entity.id
_entity.type
_entity.pdbx_description
1 polymer ?
#
loop_
_entity_poly.entity_id
_entity_poly.type
_entity_poly.pdbx_seq_one_letter_code
_entity_poly.pdbx_strand_id
1 'polypeptide(L)'
;MSDPTAMSVPAMRSSACVGLLRGFAQTAAIVAGFVALGLAGAAVAAALAARSGEPATLAYHGAMADRSAGGAAGAGRPPSAWLVDGYNTLHVALLRGTPREGAWWTREAREALLERVRRFDPGEAEVWVVFDGPDPREIADPGAPPDAARPARVVFAPSTDEWLLARARAARPGELAVVTADRRLAERARARGARVVPPAAFLARCGA
;
A
#
# COMPACT_ATOMS: atom_id res chain seq x y z
N MET A 1 43.47 -25.17 -65.15
CA MET A 1 43.95 -23.96 -64.48
C MET A 1 42.75 -23.06 -64.31
N SER A 2 42.26 -22.98 -63.07
CA SER A 2 40.90 -22.56 -62.75
C SER A 2 40.84 -21.10 -62.32
N ASP A 3 39.80 -20.42 -62.80
CA ASP A 3 39.41 -19.05 -62.42
C ASP A 3 38.83 -19.01 -61.00
N PRO A 4 39.22 -18.04 -60.13
CA PRO A 4 38.57 -17.83 -58.84
C PRO A 4 37.43 -16.81 -58.95
N THR A 5 36.22 -17.32 -58.78
CA THR A 5 34.95 -16.59 -58.67
C THR A 5 34.96 -15.57 -57.52
N ALA A 6 34.88 -14.28 -57.85
CA ALA A 6 34.69 -13.19 -56.89
C ALA A 6 33.24 -13.17 -56.38
N MET A 7 33.06 -13.42 -55.08
CA MET A 7 31.77 -13.25 -54.40
C MET A 7 31.59 -11.80 -53.95
N SER A 8 30.63 -11.12 -54.57
CA SER A 8 30.22 -9.76 -54.22
C SER A 8 29.23 -9.81 -53.04
N VAL A 9 29.58 -9.19 -51.92
CA VAL A 9 28.73 -9.07 -50.72
C VAL A 9 27.73 -7.92 -50.92
N PRO A 10 26.42 -8.12 -50.69
CA PRO A 10 25.42 -7.06 -50.84
C PRO A 10 25.45 -6.09 -49.65
N ALA A 11 25.53 -4.79 -49.96
CA ALA A 11 25.38 -3.70 -49.01
C ALA A 11 23.94 -3.69 -48.44
N MET A 12 23.79 -4.18 -47.20
CA MET A 12 22.52 -4.25 -46.51
C MET A 12 22.17 -2.87 -45.91
N ARG A 13 21.06 -2.34 -46.42
CA ARG A 13 20.58 -0.96 -46.40
C ARG A 13 20.27 -0.37 -45.01
N SER A 14 20.55 0.93 -44.91
CA SER A 14 20.37 1.90 -43.81
C SER A 14 18.91 2.22 -43.40
N SER A 15 17.94 1.30 -43.54
CA SER A 15 16.51 1.59 -43.27
C SER A 15 16.03 1.25 -41.86
N ALA A 16 16.74 0.42 -41.10
CA ALA A 16 16.30 0.01 -39.76
C ALA A 16 16.43 1.11 -38.68
N CYS A 17 17.37 2.04 -38.86
CA CYS A 17 17.66 3.06 -37.85
C CYS A 17 16.54 4.12 -37.72
N VAL A 18 15.85 4.42 -38.83
CA VAL A 18 14.81 5.48 -38.88
C VAL A 18 13.51 5.03 -38.20
N GLY A 19 13.17 3.75 -38.25
CA GLY A 19 11.97 3.20 -37.60
C GLY A 19 12.07 3.20 -36.07
N LEU A 20 13.27 2.88 -35.55
CA LEU A 20 13.51 2.83 -34.10
C LEU A 20 13.43 4.23 -33.47
N LEU A 21 14.05 5.23 -34.11
CA LEU A 21 14.04 6.62 -33.64
C LEU A 21 12.63 7.21 -33.57
N ARG A 22 11.75 6.86 -34.52
CA ARG A 22 10.37 7.34 -34.55
C ARG A 22 9.53 6.75 -33.40
N GLY A 23 9.78 5.50 -33.02
CA GLY A 23 9.12 4.86 -31.87
C GLY A 23 9.50 5.50 -30.54
N PHE A 24 10.79 5.80 -30.33
CA PHE A 24 11.25 6.49 -29.11
C PHE A 24 10.68 7.91 -28.99
N ALA A 25 10.61 8.67 -30.08
CA ALA A 25 10.05 10.01 -30.07
C ALA A 25 8.56 10.01 -29.69
N GLN A 26 7.79 9.02 -30.13
CA GLN A 26 6.37 8.90 -29.81
C GLN A 26 6.13 8.60 -28.32
N THR A 27 6.89 7.68 -27.74
CA THR A 27 6.79 7.39 -26.29
C THR A 27 7.21 8.59 -25.45
N ALA A 28 8.29 9.28 -25.84
CA ALA A 28 8.74 10.50 -25.17
C ALA A 28 7.66 11.60 -25.21
N ALA A 29 6.96 11.77 -26.33
CA ALA A 29 5.88 12.74 -26.46
C ALA A 29 4.68 12.41 -25.55
N ILE A 30 4.32 11.14 -25.40
CA ILE A 30 3.23 10.72 -24.50
C ILE A 30 3.59 11.03 -23.05
N VAL A 31 4.80 10.66 -22.61
CA VAL A 31 5.28 10.95 -21.25
C VAL A 31 5.33 12.45 -21.00
N ALA A 32 5.87 13.22 -21.94
CA ALA A 32 5.91 14.68 -21.85
C ALA A 32 4.51 15.29 -21.73
N GLY A 33 3.51 14.75 -22.44
CA GLY A 33 2.12 15.17 -22.34
C GLY A 33 1.53 14.97 -20.94
N PHE A 34 1.75 13.81 -20.32
CA PHE A 34 1.29 13.55 -18.95
C PHE A 34 1.99 14.45 -17.92
N VAL A 35 3.29 14.69 -18.09
CA VAL A 35 4.05 15.61 -17.21
C VAL A 35 3.53 17.03 -17.35
N ALA A 36 3.33 17.53 -18.57
CA ALA A 36 2.82 18.88 -18.81
C ALA A 36 1.40 19.06 -18.22
N LEU A 37 0.53 18.06 -18.38
CA LEU A 37 -0.82 18.09 -17.82
C LEU A 37 -0.80 18.10 -16.28
N GLY A 38 0.09 17.30 -15.67
CA GLY A 38 0.28 17.29 -14.22
C GLY A 38 0.77 18.64 -13.68
N LEU A 39 1.77 19.25 -14.34
CA LEU A 39 2.30 20.56 -13.97
C LEU A 39 1.26 21.68 -14.13
N ALA A 40 0.47 21.65 -15.21
CA ALA A 40 -0.60 22.62 -15.42
C ALA A 40 -1.69 22.49 -14.33
N GLY A 41 -2.08 21.25 -13.97
CA GLY A 41 -3.02 21.01 -12.88
C GLY A 41 -2.51 21.53 -11.53
N ALA A 42 -1.22 21.31 -11.24
CA ALA A 42 -0.58 21.80 -10.02
C ALA A 42 -0.53 23.35 -9.97
N ALA A 43 -0.22 24.00 -11.09
CA ALA A 43 -0.20 25.45 -11.19
C ALA A 43 -1.59 26.07 -11.00
N VAL A 44 -2.64 25.47 -11.59
CA VAL A 44 -4.03 25.91 -11.38
C VAL A 44 -4.44 25.74 -9.92
N ALA A 45 -4.12 24.61 -9.29
CA ALA A 45 -4.40 24.39 -7.88
C ALA A 45 -3.70 25.42 -6.97
N ALA A 46 -2.42 25.72 -7.24
CA ALA A 46 -1.66 26.73 -6.51
C ALA A 46 -2.26 28.14 -6.69
N ALA A 47 -2.65 28.50 -7.91
CA ALA A 47 -3.29 29.79 -8.19
C ALA A 47 -4.65 29.92 -7.48
N LEU A 48 -5.44 28.85 -7.40
CA LEU A 48 -6.70 28.83 -6.65
C LEU A 48 -6.45 28.98 -5.13
N ALA A 49 -5.44 28.30 -4.59
CA ALA A 49 -5.08 28.41 -3.18
C ALA A 49 -4.56 29.81 -2.80
N ALA A 50 -3.80 30.46 -3.68
CA ALA A 50 -3.33 31.84 -3.47
C ALA A 50 -4.48 32.86 -3.41
N ARG A 51 -5.59 32.60 -4.11
CA ARG A 51 -6.78 33.48 -4.07
C ARG A 51 -7.61 33.31 -2.80
N SER A 52 -7.44 32.23 -2.04
CA SER A 52 -8.14 31.99 -0.78
C SER A 52 -7.45 32.57 0.46
N GLY A 53 -6.27 33.20 0.33
CA GLY A 53 -5.63 33.95 1.42
C GLY A 53 -5.03 33.10 2.56
N GLU A 54 -4.93 31.79 2.41
CA GLU A 54 -4.30 30.89 3.38
C GLU A 54 -2.80 30.73 3.05
N PRO A 55 -1.88 30.93 4.03
CA PRO A 55 -0.44 30.83 3.79
C PRO A 55 -0.02 29.40 3.42
N ALA A 56 0.67 29.26 2.30
CA ALA A 56 1.10 28.00 1.71
C ALA A 56 2.26 27.35 2.49
N THR A 57 1.95 26.69 3.59
CA THR A 57 2.83 25.66 4.18
C THR A 57 2.57 24.32 3.49
N LEU A 58 3.42 24.00 2.50
CA LEU A 58 3.83 22.64 2.12
C LEU A 58 2.78 21.50 2.28
N ALA A 59 1.56 21.71 1.76
CA ALA A 59 0.45 20.77 1.90
C ALA A 59 0.25 19.93 0.62
N TYR A 60 1.26 19.15 0.22
CA TYR A 60 1.09 18.12 -0.82
C TYR A 60 0.91 16.70 -0.24
N HIS A 61 0.66 16.55 1.06
CA HIS A 61 0.46 15.23 1.69
C HIS A 61 -0.82 15.04 2.53
N GLY A 62 -1.70 16.04 2.62
CA GLY A 62 -2.90 15.95 3.47
C GLY A 62 -4.26 15.98 2.77
N ALA A 63 -4.38 16.64 1.62
CA ALA A 63 -5.68 17.14 1.16
C ALA A 63 -6.57 16.16 0.35
N MET A 64 -6.11 14.93 0.10
CA MET A 64 -6.98 13.85 -0.42
C MET A 64 -7.38 12.81 0.65
N ALA A 65 -6.87 12.94 1.88
CA ALA A 65 -7.27 12.07 2.99
C ALA A 65 -8.61 12.49 3.62
N ASP A 66 -9.07 13.72 3.38
CA ASP A 66 -10.16 14.32 4.18
C ASP A 66 -11.54 14.39 3.50
N ARG A 67 -11.68 13.91 2.25
CA ARG A 67 -13.02 13.73 1.63
C ARG A 67 -13.57 12.31 1.67
N SER A 68 -12.97 11.45 2.51
CA SER A 68 -13.58 10.17 2.94
C SER A 68 -14.12 10.21 4.37
N ALA A 69 -14.10 11.38 5.03
CA ALA A 69 -14.82 11.63 6.28
C ALA A 69 -16.36 11.77 6.09
N GLY A 70 -16.89 11.42 4.91
CA GLY A 70 -18.32 11.35 4.60
C GLY A 70 -18.95 10.01 4.97
N GLY A 71 -18.67 9.53 6.18
CA GLY A 71 -19.17 8.27 6.69
C GLY A 71 -19.14 8.23 8.20
N ALA A 72 -19.73 9.25 8.84
CA ALA A 72 -20.12 9.23 10.25
C ALA A 72 -21.24 8.19 10.50
N ALA A 73 -21.01 6.94 10.11
CA ALA A 73 -21.80 5.78 10.51
C ALA A 73 -21.18 5.23 11.80
N GLY A 74 -21.56 5.87 12.91
CA GLY A 74 -21.36 5.37 14.26
C GLY A 74 -20.13 5.95 14.96
N ALA A 75 -20.38 6.87 15.88
CA ALA A 75 -19.69 6.88 17.18
C ALA A 75 -20.03 5.58 17.94
N GLY A 76 -19.77 4.45 17.28
CA GLY A 76 -20.14 3.11 17.70
C GLY A 76 -19.10 2.57 18.66
N ARG A 77 -19.58 1.68 19.52
CA ARG A 77 -18.81 0.83 20.44
C ARG A 77 -17.43 0.47 19.85
N PRO A 78 -16.35 0.48 20.67
CA PRO A 78 -15.04 0.05 20.19
C PRO A 78 -15.13 -1.35 19.57
N PRO A 79 -14.34 -1.62 18.50
CA PRO A 79 -14.35 -2.93 17.87
C PRO A 79 -13.92 -3.99 18.90
N SER A 80 -14.47 -5.20 18.80
CA SER A 80 -14.05 -6.36 19.57
C SER A 80 -12.78 -7.01 19.00
N ALA A 81 -12.42 -6.73 17.74
CA ALA A 81 -11.13 -7.14 17.20
C ALA A 81 -10.59 -6.21 16.10
N TRP A 82 -9.26 -6.14 16.03
CA TRP A 82 -8.44 -5.46 15.04
C TRP A 82 -7.79 -6.49 14.13
N LEU A 83 -8.10 -6.43 12.83
CA LEU A 83 -7.52 -7.30 11.82
C LEU A 83 -6.55 -6.48 10.96
N VAL A 84 -5.26 -6.74 11.12
CA VAL A 84 -4.18 -5.98 10.50
C VAL A 84 -3.65 -6.75 9.30
N ASP A 85 -3.80 -6.16 8.12
CA ASP A 85 -3.11 -6.60 6.91
C ASP A 85 -1.63 -6.28 7.06
N GLY A 86 -0.84 -7.31 7.37
CA GLY A 86 0.55 -7.16 7.74
C GLY A 86 1.41 -6.66 6.58
N TYR A 87 1.12 -7.05 5.34
CA TYR A 87 1.88 -6.61 4.18
C TYR A 87 1.61 -5.14 3.86
N ASN A 88 0.34 -4.73 3.80
CA ASN A 88 -0.02 -3.33 3.58
C ASN A 88 0.48 -2.43 4.72
N THR A 89 0.45 -2.91 5.96
CA THR A 89 0.93 -2.13 7.11
C THR A 89 2.45 -1.99 7.11
N LEU A 90 3.16 -3.06 6.78
CA LEU A 90 4.63 -3.05 6.64
C LEU A 90 5.07 -2.13 5.49
N HIS A 91 4.33 -2.12 4.37
CA HIS A 91 4.56 -1.21 3.26
C HIS A 91 4.50 0.26 3.73
N VAL A 92 3.52 0.63 4.55
CA VAL A 92 3.44 2.00 5.13
C VAL A 92 4.56 2.28 6.14
N ALA A 93 4.99 1.26 6.90
CA ALA A 93 6.03 1.38 7.91
C ALA A 93 7.44 1.58 7.31
N LEU A 94 7.76 0.90 6.20
CA LEU A 94 9.10 0.87 5.61
C LEU A 94 9.27 1.77 4.38
N LEU A 95 8.24 1.92 3.56
CA LEU A 95 8.33 2.66 2.30
C LEU A 95 7.93 4.12 2.46
N ARG A 96 8.37 4.78 3.54
CA ARG A 96 8.30 6.25 3.70
C ARG A 96 9.20 6.98 2.67
N GLY A 97 9.10 6.62 1.39
CA GLY A 97 9.84 7.21 0.27
C GLY A 97 11.02 6.39 -0.27
N THR A 98 11.39 5.25 0.33
CA THR A 98 12.55 4.47 -0.14
C THR A 98 12.19 3.58 -1.34
N PRO A 99 13.02 3.50 -2.40
CA PRO A 99 12.74 2.70 -3.59
C PRO A 99 12.54 1.21 -3.27
N ARG A 100 11.68 0.55 -4.05
CA ARG A 100 11.37 -0.90 -3.98
C ARG A 100 12.52 -1.79 -4.49
N GLU A 101 13.77 -1.39 -4.28
CA GLU A 101 14.93 -2.13 -4.76
C GLU A 101 15.37 -3.11 -3.66
N GLY A 102 15.04 -4.40 -3.84
CA GLY A 102 15.42 -5.49 -2.96
C GLY A 102 14.24 -6.25 -2.32
N ALA A 103 14.56 -7.32 -1.58
CA ALA A 103 13.61 -8.09 -0.78
C ALA A 103 13.21 -7.29 0.46
N TRP A 104 12.25 -6.38 0.32
CA TRP A 104 11.72 -5.54 1.41
C TRP A 104 10.82 -6.31 2.38
N TRP A 105 10.31 -7.46 1.94
CA TRP A 105 9.58 -8.41 2.75
C TRP A 105 10.57 -9.39 3.39
N THR A 106 11.10 -9.03 4.56
CA THR A 106 12.02 -9.87 5.34
C THR A 106 11.45 -10.26 6.69
N ARG A 107 12.13 -11.18 7.37
CA ARG A 107 11.81 -11.53 8.76
C ARG A 107 11.97 -10.33 9.69
N GLU A 108 13.04 -9.55 9.52
CA GLU A 108 13.38 -8.39 10.34
C GLU A 108 12.34 -7.27 10.15
N ALA A 109 11.91 -7.05 8.91
CA ALA A 109 10.84 -6.12 8.55
C ALA A 109 9.52 -6.48 9.25
N ARG A 110 9.18 -7.78 9.28
CA ARG A 110 8.01 -8.30 10.00
C ARG A 110 8.15 -8.12 11.51
N GLU A 111 9.30 -8.46 12.08
CA GLU A 111 9.56 -8.30 13.51
C GLU A 111 9.48 -6.82 13.94
N ALA A 112 9.99 -5.90 13.12
CA ALA A 112 9.88 -4.46 13.36
C ALA A 112 8.43 -3.95 13.33
N LEU A 113 7.58 -4.51 12.45
CA LEU A 113 6.14 -4.21 12.47
C LEU A 113 5.49 -4.73 13.76
N LEU A 114 5.76 -5.99 14.14
CA LEU A 114 5.18 -6.60 15.34
C LEU A 114 5.59 -5.84 16.60
N GLU A 115 6.84 -5.38 16.68
CA GLU A 115 7.31 -4.53 17.78
C GLU A 115 6.52 -3.23 17.92
N ARG A 116 6.10 -2.60 16.81
CA ARG A 116 5.18 -1.46 16.87
C ARG A 116 3.80 -1.91 17.32
N VAL A 117 3.26 -2.98 16.76
CA VAL A 117 1.92 -3.51 17.13
C VAL A 117 1.82 -3.83 18.62
N ARG A 118 2.90 -4.29 19.28
CA ARG A 118 2.91 -4.57 20.73
C ARG A 118 2.58 -3.36 21.60
N ARG A 119 2.85 -2.15 21.11
CA ARG A 119 2.60 -0.89 21.82
C ARG A 119 1.19 -0.37 21.57
N PHE A 120 0.44 -0.99 20.68
CA PHE A 120 -0.96 -0.68 20.47
C PHE A 120 -1.77 -1.08 21.70
N ASP A 121 -2.57 -0.15 22.22
CA ASP A 121 -3.56 -0.46 23.26
C ASP A 121 -4.93 -0.76 22.60
N PRO A 122 -5.33 -2.06 22.54
CA PRO A 122 -6.61 -2.44 22.00
C PRO A 122 -7.76 -2.37 23.02
N GLY A 123 -7.48 -2.04 24.29
CA GLY A 123 -8.41 -2.27 25.40
C GLY A 123 -8.77 -3.75 25.50
N GLU A 124 -10.07 -4.07 25.48
CA GLU A 124 -10.57 -5.46 25.52
C GLU A 124 -10.54 -6.16 24.16
N ALA A 125 -10.16 -5.47 23.08
CA ALA A 125 -10.21 -6.03 21.73
C ALA A 125 -9.05 -6.99 21.48
N GLU A 126 -9.28 -8.00 20.63
CA GLU A 126 -8.20 -8.84 20.13
C GLU A 126 -7.46 -8.15 18.98
N VAL A 127 -6.16 -8.44 18.83
CA VAL A 127 -5.36 -7.95 17.71
C VAL A 127 -4.84 -9.14 16.91
N TRP A 128 -5.10 -9.13 15.61
CA TRP A 128 -4.72 -10.17 14.67
C TRP A 128 -3.89 -9.55 13.56
N VAL A 129 -2.63 -9.95 13.40
CA VAL A 129 -1.75 -9.52 12.32
C VAL A 129 -1.62 -10.66 11.32
N VAL A 130 -2.07 -10.44 10.09
CA VAL A 130 -2.20 -11.47 9.07
C VAL A 130 -1.17 -11.23 7.98
N PHE A 131 -0.46 -12.28 7.60
CA PHE A 131 0.53 -12.28 6.54
C PHE A 131 0.23 -13.40 5.54
N ASP A 132 0.58 -13.17 4.28
CA ASP A 132 0.59 -14.24 3.30
C ASP A 132 1.70 -15.24 3.63
N GLY A 133 1.36 -16.53 3.54
CA GLY A 133 2.31 -17.61 3.79
C GLY A 133 1.81 -18.95 3.24
N PRO A 134 2.72 -19.81 2.74
CA PRO A 134 2.37 -21.11 2.18
C PRO A 134 1.90 -22.12 3.23
N ASP A 135 2.27 -21.92 4.50
CA ASP A 135 1.94 -22.80 5.62
C ASP A 135 0.97 -22.09 6.56
N PRO A 136 -0.34 -22.40 6.48
CA PRO A 136 -1.34 -21.79 7.34
C PRO A 136 -1.06 -22.10 8.80
N ARG A 137 -0.87 -21.07 9.63
CA ARG A 137 -0.67 -21.23 11.07
C ARG A 137 -1.05 -19.96 11.81
N GLU A 138 -1.54 -20.15 13.03
CA GLU A 138 -1.72 -19.09 14.00
C GLU A 138 -0.71 -19.31 15.12
N ILE A 139 0.01 -18.25 15.47
CA ILE A 139 0.96 -18.26 16.59
C ILE A 139 0.70 -17.03 17.45
N ALA A 140 0.93 -17.15 18.76
CA ALA A 140 1.10 -15.95 19.59
C ALA A 140 2.32 -15.17 19.10
N ASP A 141 2.30 -13.83 19.21
CA ASP A 141 3.46 -13.01 18.88
C ASP A 141 4.69 -13.50 19.67
N PRO A 142 5.73 -14.03 19.00
CA PRO A 142 6.85 -14.68 19.66
C PRO A 142 7.74 -13.72 20.45
N GLY A 143 7.60 -12.40 20.25
CA GLY A 143 8.34 -11.40 21.02
C GLY A 143 7.48 -10.62 22.02
N ALA A 144 6.23 -11.04 22.25
CA ALA A 144 5.43 -10.43 23.31
C ALA A 144 5.97 -10.79 24.70
N PRO A 145 5.93 -9.86 25.67
CA PRO A 145 6.26 -10.15 27.06
C PRO A 145 5.41 -11.31 27.64
N PRO A 146 5.95 -12.16 28.53
CA PRO A 146 5.21 -13.27 29.12
C PRO A 146 3.95 -12.84 29.91
N ASP A 147 3.95 -11.61 30.41
CA ASP A 147 2.89 -10.98 31.21
C ASP A 147 1.95 -10.09 30.36
N ALA A 148 2.13 -10.06 29.05
CA ALA A 148 1.21 -9.37 28.17
C ALA A 148 -0.19 -9.99 28.29
N ALA A 149 -1.14 -9.21 28.83
CA ALA A 149 -2.50 -9.71 29.10
C ALA A 149 -3.22 -10.21 27.84
N ARG A 150 -2.95 -9.58 26.69
CA ARG A 150 -3.54 -9.92 25.38
C ARG A 150 -2.52 -9.66 24.26
N PRO A 151 -1.55 -10.56 24.03
CA PRO A 151 -0.59 -10.38 22.95
C PRO A 151 -1.30 -10.44 21.59
N ALA A 152 -0.74 -9.74 20.61
CA ALA A 152 -1.21 -9.86 19.24
C ALA A 152 -1.06 -11.31 18.75
N ARG A 153 -2.04 -11.79 17.99
CA ARG A 153 -1.99 -13.07 17.30
C ARG A 153 -1.45 -12.86 15.90
N VAL A 154 -0.48 -13.68 15.51
CA VAL A 154 0.12 -13.64 14.18
C VAL A 154 -0.41 -14.82 13.37
N VAL A 155 -1.02 -14.52 12.23
CA VAL A 155 -1.59 -15.50 11.32
C VAL A 155 -0.81 -15.48 10.01
N PHE A 156 -0.39 -16.65 9.57
CA PHE A 156 0.02 -16.89 8.19
C PHE A 156 -1.13 -17.59 7.48
N ALA A 157 -1.59 -17.02 6.37
CA ALA A 157 -2.69 -17.56 5.58
C ALA A 157 -2.29 -17.68 4.10
N PRO A 158 -2.90 -18.59 3.32
CA PRO A 158 -2.65 -18.67 1.88
C PRO A 158 -3.01 -17.37 1.14
N SER A 159 -4.00 -16.64 1.67
CA SER A 159 -4.38 -15.31 1.22
C SER A 159 -4.88 -14.49 2.42
N THR A 160 -4.20 -13.39 2.67
CA THR A 160 -4.53 -12.41 3.71
C THR A 160 -5.91 -11.81 3.45
N ASP A 161 -6.19 -11.39 2.22
CA ASP A 161 -7.48 -10.83 1.82
C ASP A 161 -8.64 -11.78 2.11
N GLU A 162 -8.55 -13.04 1.69
CA GLU A 162 -9.64 -14.00 1.92
C GLU A 162 -9.79 -14.36 3.39
N TRP A 163 -8.69 -14.43 4.16
CA TRP A 163 -8.76 -14.65 5.60
C TRP A 163 -9.45 -13.47 6.31
N LEU A 164 -9.04 -12.24 6.01
CA LEU A 164 -9.61 -11.02 6.58
C LEU A 164 -11.10 -10.90 6.25
N LEU A 165 -11.47 -11.21 5.01
CA LEU A 165 -12.87 -11.15 4.57
C LEU A 165 -13.71 -12.30 5.14
N ALA A 166 -13.14 -13.49 5.33
CA ALA A 166 -13.83 -14.57 6.04
C ALA A 166 -14.16 -14.16 7.47
N ARG A 167 -13.21 -13.53 8.18
CA ARG A 167 -13.44 -13.01 9.53
C ARG A 167 -14.47 -11.87 9.53
N ALA A 168 -14.39 -10.96 8.56
CA ALA A 168 -15.36 -9.88 8.38
C ALA A 168 -16.78 -10.40 8.11
N ARG A 169 -16.94 -11.49 7.34
CA ARG A 169 -18.23 -12.12 7.07
C ARG A 169 -18.85 -12.76 8.32
N ALA A 170 -18.03 -13.28 9.23
CA ALA A 170 -18.48 -13.99 10.41
C ALA A 170 -18.83 -13.08 11.59
N ALA A 171 -18.37 -11.82 11.58
CA ALA A 171 -18.62 -10.86 12.66
C ALA A 171 -19.91 -10.06 12.45
N ARG A 172 -20.43 -9.46 13.52
CA ARG A 172 -21.54 -8.51 13.39
C ARG A 172 -21.03 -7.17 12.84
N PRO A 173 -21.88 -6.41 12.13
CA PRO A 173 -21.51 -5.08 11.67
C PRO A 173 -21.00 -4.19 12.82
N GLY A 174 -19.86 -3.53 12.61
CA GLY A 174 -19.21 -2.65 13.59
C GLY A 174 -18.33 -3.34 14.63
N GLU A 175 -18.32 -4.68 14.72
CA GLU A 175 -17.48 -5.40 15.69
C GLU A 175 -16.00 -5.46 15.30
N LEU A 176 -15.68 -5.31 14.01
CA LEU A 176 -14.31 -5.43 13.53
C LEU A 176 -13.77 -4.11 12.98
N ALA A 177 -12.50 -3.87 13.26
CA ALA A 177 -11.68 -2.92 12.53
C ALA A 177 -10.71 -3.67 11.61
N VAL A 178 -10.65 -3.31 10.33
CA VAL A 178 -9.70 -3.85 9.35
C VAL A 178 -8.69 -2.76 9.00
N VAL A 179 -7.41 -3.04 9.23
CA VAL A 179 -6.30 -2.13 8.91
C VAL A 179 -5.69 -2.55 7.59
N THR A 180 -5.90 -1.76 6.53
CA THR A 180 -5.32 -2.02 5.20
C THR A 180 -5.26 -0.74 4.37
N ALA A 181 -4.29 -0.67 3.45
CA ALA A 181 -4.20 0.36 2.42
C ALA A 181 -4.74 -0.11 1.06
N ASP A 182 -5.06 -1.40 0.91
CA ASP A 182 -5.66 -1.93 -0.33
C ASP A 182 -7.11 -1.44 -0.47
N ARG A 183 -7.39 -0.75 -1.58
CA ARG A 183 -8.71 -0.16 -1.83
C ARG A 183 -9.80 -1.20 -2.05
N ARG A 184 -9.49 -2.30 -2.75
CA ARG A 184 -10.45 -3.37 -3.05
C ARG A 184 -10.81 -4.14 -1.78
N LEU A 185 -9.81 -4.49 -0.97
CA LEU A 185 -10.03 -5.12 0.32
C LEU A 185 -10.82 -4.20 1.25
N ALA A 186 -10.45 -2.92 1.33
CA ALA A 186 -11.17 -1.92 2.11
C ALA A 186 -12.65 -1.80 1.72
N GLU A 187 -12.95 -1.69 0.43
CA GLU A 187 -14.33 -1.64 -0.07
C GLU A 187 -15.10 -2.92 0.28
N ARG A 188 -14.51 -4.11 0.05
CA ARG A 188 -15.12 -5.40 0.39
C ARG A 188 -15.37 -5.52 1.90
N ALA A 189 -14.44 -5.07 2.74
CA ALA A 189 -14.57 -5.10 4.19
C ALA A 189 -15.67 -4.15 4.69
N ARG A 190 -15.74 -2.91 4.17
CA ARG A 190 -16.82 -1.95 4.49
C ARG A 190 -18.18 -2.50 4.11
N ALA A 191 -18.29 -3.15 2.95
CA ALA A 191 -19.53 -3.79 2.51
C ALA A 191 -20.02 -4.87 3.50
N ARG A 192 -19.15 -5.38 4.39
CA ARG A 192 -19.51 -6.32 5.47
C ARG A 192 -19.68 -5.66 6.84
N GLY A 193 -19.71 -4.34 6.88
CA GLY A 193 -19.89 -3.58 8.12
C GLY A 193 -18.61 -3.46 8.96
N ALA A 194 -17.44 -3.84 8.44
CA ALA A 194 -16.18 -3.60 9.14
C ALA A 194 -15.80 -2.12 9.07
N ARG A 195 -15.21 -1.61 10.16
CA ARG A 195 -14.57 -0.29 10.20
C ARG A 195 -13.22 -0.40 9.51
N VAL A 196 -13.01 0.28 8.39
CA VAL A 196 -11.69 0.31 7.75
C VAL A 196 -10.83 1.43 8.31
N VAL A 197 -9.61 1.09 8.71
CA VAL A 197 -8.63 2.01 9.30
C VAL A 197 -7.39 2.05 8.42
N PRO A 198 -6.91 3.24 8.00
CA PRO A 198 -5.66 3.35 7.27
C PRO A 198 -4.46 2.86 8.11
N PRO A 199 -3.47 2.16 7.54
CA PRO A 199 -2.34 1.66 8.32
C PRO A 199 -1.53 2.76 9.00
N ALA A 200 -1.38 3.94 8.36
CA ALA A 200 -0.71 5.07 8.98
C ALA A 200 -1.43 5.55 10.27
N ALA A 201 -2.76 5.59 10.25
CA ALA A 201 -3.56 5.99 11.41
C ALA A 201 -3.49 4.94 12.54
N PHE A 202 -3.47 3.65 12.17
CA PHE A 202 -3.26 2.57 13.12
C PHE A 202 -1.86 2.63 13.75
N LEU A 203 -0.81 2.80 12.94
CA LEU A 203 0.57 2.90 13.42
C LEU A 203 0.80 4.13 14.30
N ALA A 204 0.12 5.26 14.03
CA ALA A 204 0.18 6.43 14.91
C ALA A 204 -0.34 6.14 16.33
N ARG A 205 -1.27 5.19 16.48
CA ARG A 205 -1.79 4.73 17.78
C ARG A 205 -0.90 3.70 18.47
N CYS A 206 0.10 3.17 17.77
CA CYS A 206 1.08 2.24 18.32
C CYS A 206 2.23 2.98 19.06
N GLY A 207 2.13 4.29 19.26
CA GLY A 207 3.24 5.10 19.76
C GLY A 207 4.25 5.41 18.65
N ALA A 208 4.54 6.70 18.48
CA ALA A 208 5.58 7.19 17.58
C ALA A 208 6.98 6.79 18.06
#